data_AF-A0A7D9EWG6-F1
#
_entry.id   AF-A0A7D9EWG6-F1
#
_cell.length_a   1.000
_cell.length_b   1.000
_cell.length_c   1.000
_cell.angle_alpha   90.00
_cell.angle_beta   90.00
_cell.angle_gamma   90.00
#
_symmetry.space_group_name_H-M   'P 1'
#
loop_
_entity.id
_entity.type
_entity.pdbx_description
1 polymer ?
#
loop_
_entity_poly.entity_id
_entity_poly.type
_entity_poly.pdbx_seq_one_letter_code
_entity_poly.pdbx_strand_id
1 'polypeptide(L)'
;MAAKKQDTWDVFREKMKDKRCKKGQPAVNNKGLSAGDLIVRNGELVVQRLSSEVSGKAQKYSRIGAREFVPFNEEEVSIHAIKAACERHYKSLSEEGLKCDVLAGDQGPSCLSMEHVPDLKVVHVRFIKPQINRPSTSFVSKDIMREENPAFSFMSECVHVRESPDKRKIKSERCSSSAAKRPAPKSLTVSQMIKLGKLIKPSVADTTHTMIIDVFSFDFSSLSWSVLPQTVEFIVENSVLGEGGFRKAYKASSNTAGFEGKDWVVKRYLEKVVNEVTNDLGQSMEEQTKKVVQMHHLSKNFADQLSKTVKQKNICEKFGPVMQFQMVYFGKIQ
;
A
#
# COMPACT_ATOMS: atom_id res chain seq x y z
N MET A 1 30.26 -33.70 28.40
CA MET A 1 29.99 -32.44 27.67
C MET A 1 28.52 -31.99 27.71
N ALA A 2 27.61 -32.64 28.47
CA ALA A 2 26.20 -32.23 28.57
C ALA A 2 25.95 -31.16 29.66
N ALA A 3 26.71 -31.18 30.76
CA ALA A 3 26.50 -30.27 31.90
C ALA A 3 26.69 -28.77 31.56
N LYS A 4 27.65 -28.43 30.68
CA LYS A 4 27.90 -27.04 30.26
C LYS A 4 26.77 -26.42 29.41
N LYS A 5 25.94 -27.25 28.76
CA LYS A 5 24.79 -26.78 27.95
C LYS A 5 23.56 -26.47 28.78
N GLN A 6 23.39 -27.18 29.91
CA GLN A 6 22.29 -26.93 30.85
C GLN A 6 22.50 -25.60 31.58
N ASP A 7 23.73 -25.39 32.07
CA ASP A 7 24.13 -24.22 32.84
C ASP A 7 24.01 -22.90 32.04
N THR A 8 24.34 -22.95 30.74
CA THR A 8 24.15 -21.82 29.82
C THR A 8 22.68 -21.52 29.53
N TRP A 9 21.82 -22.53 29.53
CA TRP A 9 20.38 -22.35 29.35
C TRP A 9 19.72 -21.74 30.58
N ASP A 10 20.12 -22.14 31.78
CA ASP A 10 19.54 -21.62 33.01
C ASP A 10 19.98 -20.17 33.27
N VAL A 11 21.24 -19.82 32.95
CA VAL A 11 21.73 -18.43 32.95
C VAL A 11 20.97 -17.56 31.95
N PHE A 12 20.66 -18.08 30.75
CA PHE A 12 19.88 -17.34 29.76
C PHE A 12 18.42 -17.15 30.19
N ARG A 13 17.83 -18.17 30.82
CA ARG A 13 16.45 -18.16 31.32
C ARG A 13 16.29 -17.14 32.44
N GLU A 14 17.24 -17.08 33.38
CA GLU A 14 17.28 -16.07 34.44
C GLU A 14 17.50 -14.66 33.86
N LYS A 15 18.40 -14.47 32.88
CA LYS A 15 18.53 -13.19 32.16
C LYS A 15 17.25 -12.73 31.48
N MET A 16 16.44 -13.66 30.94
CA MET A 16 15.17 -13.34 30.31
C MET A 16 14.05 -13.07 31.32
N LYS A 17 14.08 -13.72 32.50
CA LYS A 17 13.23 -13.39 33.65
C LYS A 17 13.54 -11.98 34.18
N ASP A 18 14.80 -11.63 34.37
CA ASP A 18 15.22 -10.29 34.78
C ASP A 18 14.76 -9.22 33.79
N LYS A 19 14.82 -9.51 32.48
CA LYS A 19 14.28 -8.60 31.45
C LYS A 19 12.76 -8.49 31.46
N ARG A 20 12.02 -9.56 31.82
CA ARG A 20 10.55 -9.54 31.94
C ARG A 20 10.07 -8.91 33.25
N CYS A 21 10.85 -8.99 34.32
CA CYS A 21 10.54 -8.40 35.63
C CYS A 21 11.01 -6.94 35.77
N LYS A 22 11.81 -6.40 34.85
CA LYS A 22 12.13 -4.95 34.74
C LYS A 22 10.97 -4.10 34.20
N LYS A 23 9.73 -4.42 34.59
CA LYS A 23 8.57 -3.54 34.40
C LYS A 23 8.34 -2.61 35.61
N GLY A 24 9.36 -2.40 36.43
CA GLY A 24 9.28 -1.62 37.66
C GLY A 24 10.65 -1.26 38.25
N GLN A 25 11.50 -0.61 37.47
CA GLN A 25 12.51 0.30 38.04
C GLN A 25 12.20 1.72 37.60
N PRO A 26 12.43 2.70 38.49
CA PRO A 26 11.67 3.93 38.54
C PRO A 26 11.96 4.76 37.30
N ALA A 27 10.93 5.45 36.81
CA ALA A 27 11.14 6.62 35.98
C ALA A 27 12.24 7.45 36.63
N VAL A 28 13.37 7.62 35.93
CA VAL A 28 14.32 8.68 36.26
C VAL A 28 13.45 9.92 36.34
N ASN A 29 13.40 10.52 37.53
CA ASN A 29 12.54 11.65 37.86
C ASN A 29 12.85 12.81 36.88
N ASN A 30 12.15 12.83 35.74
CA ASN A 30 12.08 13.96 34.82
C ASN A 30 10.90 14.85 35.24
N LYS A 31 10.62 14.95 36.55
CA LYS A 31 9.65 15.90 37.07
C LYS A 31 10.34 17.26 37.11
N GLY A 32 10.08 18.08 36.09
CA GLY A 32 10.40 19.52 36.08
C GLY A 32 11.46 19.97 35.07
N LEU A 33 12.07 19.07 34.27
CA LEU A 33 13.00 19.48 33.21
C LEU A 33 12.22 19.93 31.97
N SER A 34 12.63 21.06 31.37
CA SER A 34 12.03 21.52 30.11
C SER A 34 12.41 20.55 28.98
N ALA A 35 11.61 20.52 27.91
CA ALA A 35 11.91 19.66 26.77
C ALA A 35 13.26 20.00 26.10
N GLY A 36 13.72 21.25 26.21
CA GLY A 36 15.06 21.66 25.78
C GLY A 36 16.17 21.00 26.60
N ASP A 37 16.05 20.96 27.93
CA ASP A 37 17.03 20.33 28.81
C ASP A 37 17.12 18.81 28.57
N LEU A 38 15.99 18.21 28.20
CA LEU A 38 15.92 16.78 27.89
C LEU A 38 16.66 16.44 26.58
N ILE A 39 16.61 17.33 25.58
CA ILE A 39 17.35 17.18 24.32
C ILE A 39 18.85 17.24 24.58
N VAL A 40 19.32 18.24 25.33
CA VAL A 40 20.75 18.40 25.65
C VAL A 40 21.26 17.21 26.47
N ARG A 41 20.47 16.76 27.45
CA ARG A 41 20.85 15.63 28.31
C ARG A 41 20.89 14.28 27.59
N ASN A 42 19.94 14.04 26.69
CA ASN A 42 19.88 12.79 25.93
C ASN A 42 20.77 12.82 24.68
N GLY A 43 21.19 14.01 24.23
CA GLY A 43 21.98 14.20 23.02
C GLY A 43 21.21 13.89 21.74
N GLU A 44 19.87 13.93 21.77
CA GLU A 44 19.01 13.52 20.66
C GLU A 44 17.78 14.43 20.52
N LEU A 45 17.49 14.83 19.29
CA LEU A 45 16.28 15.55 18.86
C LEU A 45 15.28 14.59 18.23
N VAL A 46 13.99 14.73 18.53
CA VAL A 46 12.93 14.03 17.79
C VAL A 46 12.42 14.93 16.68
N VAL A 47 12.64 14.52 15.43
CA VAL A 47 12.34 15.34 14.25
C VAL A 47 11.25 14.69 13.39
N GLN A 48 10.25 15.49 13.01
CA GLN A 48 9.28 15.16 11.97
C GLN A 48 9.59 15.96 10.71
N ARG A 49 9.98 15.26 9.64
CA ARG A 49 10.20 15.90 8.34
C ARG A 49 8.89 16.15 7.61
N LEU A 50 8.79 17.32 7.00
CA LEU A 50 7.63 17.84 6.27
C LEU A 50 8.02 18.25 4.83
N SER A 51 7.04 18.32 3.94
CA SER A 51 7.20 18.78 2.57
C SER A 51 7.62 20.25 2.48
N SER A 52 8.28 20.60 1.38
CA SER A 52 8.67 21.99 1.08
C SER A 52 7.44 22.88 0.86
N GLU A 53 6.43 22.33 0.19
CA GLU A 53 5.20 23.02 -0.21
C GLU A 53 3.98 22.51 0.57
N VAL A 54 3.00 23.40 0.77
CA VAL A 54 1.71 23.05 1.33
C VAL A 54 0.81 22.43 0.27
N SER A 55 -0.04 21.49 0.66
CA SER A 55 -0.94 20.80 -0.28
C SER A 55 -2.38 20.74 0.26
N GLY A 56 -3.32 20.56 -0.68
CA GLY A 56 -4.74 20.37 -0.38
C GLY A 56 -5.47 21.64 0.07
N LYS A 57 -6.78 21.49 0.29
CA LYS A 57 -7.68 22.60 0.65
C LYS A 57 -7.34 23.27 1.99
N ALA A 58 -6.70 22.52 2.89
CA ALA A 58 -6.35 22.97 4.23
C ALA A 58 -4.93 23.57 4.33
N GLN A 59 -4.21 23.74 3.19
CA GLN A 59 -2.86 24.30 3.10
C GLN A 59 -1.90 23.77 4.18
N LYS A 60 -1.79 22.43 4.26
CA LYS A 60 -0.97 21.74 5.27
C LYS A 60 0.27 21.13 4.63
N TYR A 61 1.40 21.14 5.33
CA TYR A 61 2.59 20.42 4.90
C TYR A 61 2.39 18.92 5.10
N SER A 62 2.74 18.12 4.10
CA SER A 62 2.64 16.66 4.18
C SER A 62 3.85 16.09 4.92
N ARG A 63 3.63 15.04 5.73
CA ARG A 63 4.71 14.37 6.47
C ARG A 63 5.54 13.51 5.54
N ILE A 64 6.85 13.68 5.57
CA ILE A 64 7.79 12.88 4.79
C ILE A 64 8.48 11.88 5.72
N GLY A 65 8.01 10.64 5.69
CA GLY A 65 8.59 9.56 6.48
C GLY A 65 8.17 9.58 7.96
N ALA A 66 8.75 8.65 8.71
CA ALA A 66 8.53 8.51 10.15
C ALA A 66 9.28 9.60 10.94
N ARG A 67 9.01 9.69 12.25
CA ARG A 67 9.82 10.51 13.16
C ARG A 67 11.18 9.87 13.34
N GLU A 68 12.22 10.68 13.29
CA GLU A 68 13.59 10.24 13.40
C GLU A 68 14.26 10.89 14.62
N PHE A 69 15.20 10.15 15.22
CA PHE A 69 16.07 10.67 16.26
C PHE A 69 17.32 11.25 15.58
N VAL A 70 17.53 12.54 15.73
CA VAL A 70 18.65 13.29 15.15
C VAL A 70 19.67 13.56 16.26
N PRO A 71 20.93 13.11 16.12
CA PRO A 71 21.97 13.39 17.10
C PRO A 71 22.18 14.89 17.32
N PHE A 72 22.20 15.32 18.58
CA PHE A 72 22.34 16.70 18.99
C PHE A 72 23.51 16.84 19.97
N ASN A 73 24.53 17.59 19.55
CA ASN A 73 25.80 17.72 20.28
C ASN A 73 26.05 19.16 20.78
N GLU A 74 25.01 20.01 20.81
CA GLU A 74 25.15 21.41 21.22
C GLU A 74 24.67 21.60 22.67
N GLU A 75 25.31 22.52 23.38
CA GLU A 75 25.06 22.75 24.81
C GLU A 75 23.73 23.46 25.08
N GLU A 76 23.21 24.21 24.09
CA GLU A 76 21.96 24.96 24.19
C GLU A 76 21.07 24.70 22.96
N VAL A 77 19.76 24.54 23.19
CA VAL A 77 18.78 24.35 22.12
C VAL A 77 18.42 25.70 21.53
N SER A 78 19.00 26.02 20.36
CA SER A 78 18.62 27.17 19.54
C SER A 78 18.11 26.73 18.17
N ILE A 79 17.40 27.61 17.46
CA ILE A 79 16.94 27.31 16.08
C ILE A 79 18.13 27.04 15.15
N HIS A 80 19.23 27.78 15.33
CA HIS A 80 20.44 27.56 14.55
C HIS A 80 21.04 26.18 14.83
N ALA A 81 21.12 25.80 16.11
CA ALA A 81 21.59 24.49 16.54
C ALA A 81 20.77 23.35 15.94
N ILE A 82 19.44 23.47 15.98
CA ILE A 82 18.51 22.51 15.42
C ILE A 82 18.72 22.37 13.89
N LYS A 83 18.84 23.49 13.17
CA LYS A 83 19.08 23.49 11.73
C LYS A 83 20.40 22.81 11.39
N ALA A 84 21.49 23.17 12.08
CA ALA A 84 22.81 22.58 11.89
C ALA A 84 22.83 21.07 12.19
N ALA A 85 22.14 20.63 13.25
CA ALA A 85 22.01 19.21 13.57
C ALA A 85 21.24 18.44 12.48
N CYS A 86 20.14 19.00 11.99
CA CYS A 86 19.35 18.40 10.92
C CYS A 86 20.12 18.35 9.59
N GLU A 87 20.83 19.40 9.21
CA GLU A 87 21.65 19.43 7.99
C GLU A 87 22.80 18.41 8.05
N ARG A 88 23.41 18.23 9.22
CA ARG A 88 24.44 17.21 9.45
C ARG A 88 23.89 15.78 9.37
N HIS A 89 22.65 15.55 9.77
CA HIS A 89 22.01 14.23 9.73
C HIS A 89 21.50 13.91 8.32
N TYR A 90 20.90 14.89 7.64
CA TYR A 90 20.36 14.77 6.28
C TYR A 90 21.32 15.30 5.21
N LYS A 91 22.58 14.84 5.24
CA LYS A 91 23.66 15.36 4.37
C LYS A 91 23.32 15.35 2.88
N SER A 92 22.63 14.31 2.40
CA SER A 92 22.23 14.20 0.99
C SER A 92 21.36 15.39 0.54
N LEU A 93 20.49 15.90 1.42
CA LEU A 93 19.62 17.04 1.10
C LEU A 93 20.40 18.37 1.17
N SER A 94 21.36 18.46 2.09
CA SER A 94 22.25 19.62 2.17
C SER A 94 23.18 19.72 0.96
N GLU A 95 23.65 18.59 0.42
CA GLU A 95 24.49 18.52 -0.78
C GLU A 95 23.70 18.87 -2.06
N GLU A 96 22.39 18.61 -2.09
CA GLU A 96 21.46 19.09 -3.13
C GLU A 96 21.17 20.60 -3.05
N GLY A 97 21.83 21.32 -2.14
CA GLY A 97 21.69 22.76 -1.96
C GLY A 97 20.39 23.16 -1.27
N LEU A 98 19.73 22.25 -0.55
CA LEU A 98 18.53 22.55 0.23
C LEU A 98 18.91 22.98 1.65
N LYS A 99 18.28 24.04 2.15
CA LYS A 99 18.48 24.57 3.50
C LYS A 99 17.40 24.06 4.44
N CYS A 100 17.77 23.72 5.67
CA CYS A 100 16.82 23.33 6.69
C CYS A 100 16.03 24.54 7.22
N ASP A 101 14.71 24.40 7.25
CA ASP A 101 13.77 25.37 7.82
C ASP A 101 12.93 24.69 8.92
N VAL A 102 12.75 25.39 10.04
CA VAL A 102 12.06 24.87 11.23
C VAL A 102 10.66 25.48 11.27
N LEU A 103 9.64 24.67 11.51
CA LEU A 103 8.23 25.08 11.47
C LEU A 103 7.60 25.02 12.86
N ALA A 104 6.62 25.91 13.10
CA ALA A 104 5.84 25.92 14.34
C ALA A 104 4.85 24.75 14.43
N GLY A 105 4.76 23.92 13.40
CA GLY A 105 3.91 22.72 13.34
C GLY A 105 3.55 22.36 11.90
N ASP A 106 2.69 21.36 11.74
CA ASP A 106 2.23 20.86 10.43
C ASP A 106 1.54 21.94 9.55
N GLN A 107 0.97 22.98 10.16
CA GLN A 107 0.36 24.14 9.50
C GLN A 107 1.03 25.46 9.92
N GLY A 108 2.12 25.37 10.69
CA GLY A 108 2.78 26.52 11.28
C GLY A 108 3.67 27.26 10.29
N PRO A 109 3.88 28.57 10.46
CA PRO A 109 4.89 29.30 9.71
C PRO A 109 6.31 28.84 10.10
N SER A 110 7.31 29.33 9.36
CA SER A 110 8.72 29.19 9.70
C SER A 110 9.04 29.89 11.02
N CYS A 111 9.67 29.18 11.94
CA CYS A 111 10.14 29.71 13.21
C CYS A 111 11.42 30.53 13.00
N LEU A 112 11.37 31.79 13.45
CA LEU A 112 12.54 32.68 13.49
C LEU A 112 13.11 32.85 14.90
N SER A 113 12.30 32.55 15.92
CA SER A 113 12.69 32.61 17.35
C SER A 113 12.17 31.37 18.09
N MET A 114 12.88 30.96 19.14
CA MET A 114 12.57 29.77 19.96
C MET A 114 11.17 29.82 20.58
N GLU A 115 10.63 31.02 20.82
CA GLU A 115 9.27 31.24 21.33
C GLU A 115 8.18 30.68 20.39
N HIS A 116 8.49 30.57 19.10
CA HIS A 116 7.56 30.04 18.09
C HIS A 116 7.63 28.51 17.96
N VAL A 117 8.56 27.84 18.65
CA VAL A 117 8.73 26.39 18.57
C VAL A 117 7.90 25.74 19.68
N PRO A 118 6.81 25.02 19.35
CA PRO A 118 5.97 24.41 20.38
C PRO A 118 6.72 23.30 21.11
N ASP A 119 6.66 23.35 22.44
CA ASP A 119 7.06 22.37 23.48
C ASP A 119 8.30 21.46 23.28
N LEU A 120 9.11 21.67 22.23
CA LEU A 120 10.33 20.96 21.79
C LEU A 120 10.27 19.42 21.82
N LYS A 121 9.11 18.82 22.08
CA LYS A 121 8.94 17.35 22.12
C LYS A 121 9.10 16.74 20.74
N VAL A 122 8.64 17.45 19.71
CA VAL A 122 8.80 17.09 18.30
C VAL A 122 9.08 18.34 17.50
N VAL A 123 10.25 18.38 16.87
CA VAL A 123 10.65 19.48 15.99
C VAL A 123 10.17 19.19 14.57
N HIS A 124 9.41 20.12 13.98
CA HIS A 124 8.96 20.02 12.60
C HIS A 124 9.95 20.73 11.69
N VAL A 125 10.47 20.03 10.68
CA VAL A 125 11.45 20.60 9.73
C VAL A 125 11.07 20.33 8.30
N ARG A 126 11.43 21.24 7.40
CA ARG A 126 11.38 21.07 5.95
C ARG A 126 12.69 21.49 5.31
N PHE A 127 12.96 21.00 4.11
CA PHE A 127 14.13 21.39 3.32
C PHE A 127 13.67 22.19 2.11
N ILE A 128 14.18 23.42 1.99
CA ILE A 128 13.78 24.37 0.94
C ILE A 128 14.99 24.84 0.16
N LYS A 129 14.81 25.13 -1.14
CA LYS A 129 15.86 25.75 -1.94
C LYS A 129 16.10 27.18 -1.43
N PRO A 130 17.35 27.61 -1.21
CA PRO A 130 17.66 28.97 -0.82
C PRO A 130 17.22 29.90 -1.95
N GLN A 131 16.22 30.73 -1.66
CA GLN A 131 15.82 31.80 -2.56
C GLN A 131 16.94 32.85 -2.55
N ILE A 132 17.52 33.13 -3.72
CA ILE A 132 18.41 34.28 -3.91
C ILE A 132 17.51 35.51 -3.74
N ASN A 133 17.69 36.26 -2.66
CA ASN A 133 16.87 37.43 -2.32
C ASN A 133 16.70 38.36 -3.53
N ARG A 134 15.45 38.63 -3.91
CA ARG A 134 15.06 40.00 -4.32
C ARG A 134 14.41 40.67 -3.10
N PRO A 135 14.69 41.96 -2.84
CA PRO A 135 14.23 42.61 -1.63
C PRO A 135 12.71 42.85 -1.68
N SER A 136 12.13 42.84 -0.49
CA SER A 136 10.81 43.30 -0.10
C SER A 136 10.21 44.44 -0.93
N THR A 137 8.97 44.24 -1.41
CA THR A 137 7.95 45.30 -1.45
C THR A 137 6.56 44.72 -1.25
N SER A 138 5.81 45.48 -0.47
CA SER A 138 4.39 45.38 -0.16
C SER A 138 3.47 45.67 -1.35
N PHE A 139 2.23 45.18 -1.23
CA PHE A 139 0.98 45.63 -1.85
C PHE A 139 0.68 45.33 -3.34
N VAL A 140 -0.64 45.12 -3.51
CA VAL A 140 -1.52 45.37 -4.65
C VAL A 140 -1.85 44.17 -5.56
N SER A 141 -3.08 43.70 -5.37
CA SER A 141 -3.92 42.96 -6.32
C SER A 141 -3.77 43.48 -7.75
N LYS A 142 -3.68 42.57 -8.72
CA LYS A 142 -4.10 42.86 -10.09
C LYS A 142 -4.87 41.66 -10.63
N ASP A 143 -6.19 41.80 -10.53
CA ASP A 143 -7.10 41.35 -11.58
C ASP A 143 -6.62 41.86 -12.94
N ILE A 144 -6.84 41.06 -14.00
CA ILE A 144 -7.44 41.46 -15.29
C ILE A 144 -7.50 40.23 -16.22
N MET A 145 -8.75 39.74 -16.34
CA MET A 145 -9.51 39.42 -17.57
C MET A 145 -9.09 38.20 -18.41
N ARG A 146 -9.94 37.16 -18.57
CA ARG A 146 -11.28 37.06 -19.23
C ARG A 146 -11.15 36.83 -20.74
N GLU A 147 -11.39 35.59 -21.17
CA GLU A 147 -12.11 35.18 -22.40
C GLU A 147 -12.26 33.65 -22.34
N GLU A 148 -13.42 33.12 -21.93
CA GLU A 148 -14.64 32.79 -22.70
C GLU A 148 -14.71 31.31 -23.13
N ASN A 149 -15.71 30.63 -22.57
CA ASN A 149 -16.22 29.31 -22.92
C ASN A 149 -16.80 29.31 -24.34
N PRO A 150 -16.94 28.11 -24.93
CA PRO A 150 -18.29 27.70 -25.26
C PRO A 150 -18.64 26.32 -24.72
N ALA A 151 -19.87 26.25 -24.23
CA ALA A 151 -20.54 25.06 -23.74
C ALA A 151 -20.70 24.01 -24.86
N PHE A 152 -20.40 22.75 -24.54
CA PHE A 152 -20.97 21.59 -25.24
C PHE A 152 -21.73 20.75 -24.23
N SER A 153 -23.03 21.00 -24.18
CA SER A 153 -24.04 20.10 -23.63
C SER A 153 -24.65 19.34 -24.81
N PHE A 154 -24.45 18.02 -24.89
CA PHE A 154 -25.35 17.17 -25.66
C PHE A 154 -25.37 15.72 -25.15
N MET A 155 -26.42 15.45 -24.37
CA MET A 155 -27.30 14.27 -24.38
C MET A 155 -26.74 12.84 -24.46
N SER A 156 -27.12 12.11 -23.41
CA SER A 156 -27.57 10.71 -23.38
C SER A 156 -28.22 10.15 -24.66
N GLU A 157 -27.98 8.85 -24.83
CA GLU A 157 -28.93 7.82 -25.29
C GLU A 157 -29.17 7.66 -26.80
N CYS A 158 -28.68 6.53 -27.34
CA CYS A 158 -29.20 5.92 -28.56
C CYS A 158 -29.53 4.45 -28.29
N VAL A 159 -30.73 4.24 -27.74
CA VAL A 159 -31.50 3.01 -27.89
C VAL A 159 -32.21 3.10 -29.23
N HIS A 160 -31.88 2.20 -30.17
CA HIS A 160 -32.63 2.07 -31.42
C HIS A 160 -33.84 1.14 -31.22
N VAL A 161 -34.99 1.74 -30.92
CA VAL A 161 -36.31 1.15 -31.19
C VAL A 161 -36.94 1.97 -32.31
N ARG A 162 -37.19 1.31 -33.46
CA ARG A 162 -37.97 1.87 -34.56
C ARG A 162 -39.42 1.43 -34.40
N GLU A 163 -40.33 2.39 -34.22
CA GLU A 163 -41.76 2.16 -34.38
C GLU A 163 -42.23 2.37 -35.83
N SER A 164 -43.21 1.52 -36.16
CA SER A 164 -44.12 1.34 -37.29
C SER A 164 -44.27 2.39 -38.40
N PRO A 165 -44.51 1.93 -39.65
CA PRO A 165 -45.15 2.71 -40.69
C PRO A 165 -46.68 2.55 -40.69
N ASP A 166 -47.29 3.54 -41.32
CA ASP A 166 -48.67 3.97 -41.28
C ASP A 166 -49.69 3.07 -42.01
N LYS A 167 -50.95 3.37 -41.69
CA LYS A 167 -52.21 2.75 -42.08
C LYS A 167 -52.38 2.54 -43.60
N ARG A 168 -52.76 1.32 -44.00
CA ARG A 168 -53.60 1.09 -45.18
C ARG A 168 -54.81 0.22 -44.82
N LYS A 169 -55.99 0.81 -45.00
CA LYS A 169 -57.31 0.16 -44.97
C LYS A 169 -57.37 -0.90 -46.07
N ILE A 170 -57.71 -2.13 -45.72
CA ILE A 170 -58.43 -3.03 -46.62
C ILE A 170 -59.68 -3.53 -45.88
N LYS A 171 -60.81 -3.25 -46.51
CA LYS A 171 -62.17 -3.62 -46.12
C LYS A 171 -62.32 -5.14 -46.05
N SER A 172 -63.25 -5.54 -45.20
CA SER A 172 -63.81 -6.88 -45.02
C SER A 172 -63.89 -7.72 -46.29
N GLU A 173 -63.55 -9.00 -46.15
CA GLU A 173 -64.34 -10.05 -46.80
C GLU A 173 -64.34 -11.33 -45.96
N ARG A 174 -65.47 -12.02 -46.08
CA ARG A 174 -66.01 -13.09 -45.23
C ARG A 174 -65.10 -14.30 -45.07
N CYS A 175 -65.28 -14.95 -43.91
CA CYS A 175 -64.82 -16.28 -43.59
C CYS A 175 -65.07 -17.30 -44.72
N SER A 176 -64.03 -18.04 -45.09
CA SER A 176 -64.15 -19.38 -45.63
C SER A 176 -63.26 -20.34 -44.84
N SER A 177 -63.83 -21.50 -44.56
CA SER A 177 -63.43 -22.51 -43.59
C SER A 177 -62.20 -23.32 -44.01
N SER A 178 -61.19 -23.41 -43.14
CA SER A 178 -60.50 -24.69 -42.88
C SER A 178 -59.82 -24.64 -41.50
N ALA A 179 -60.04 -25.69 -40.69
CA ALA A 179 -59.47 -25.80 -39.35
C ALA A 179 -57.96 -26.08 -39.43
N ALA A 180 -57.13 -25.05 -39.30
CA ALA A 180 -55.68 -25.21 -39.18
C ALA A 180 -55.33 -25.86 -37.83
N LYS A 181 -54.91 -27.12 -37.89
CA LYS A 181 -54.39 -27.87 -36.73
C LYS A 181 -53.20 -27.09 -36.14
N ARG A 182 -53.32 -26.60 -34.90
CA ARG A 182 -52.17 -26.07 -34.15
C ARG A 182 -51.15 -27.22 -34.00
N PRO A 183 -49.88 -27.06 -34.39
CA PRO A 183 -48.89 -28.08 -34.13
C PRO A 183 -48.70 -28.19 -32.61
N ALA A 184 -49.04 -29.35 -32.04
CA ALA A 184 -48.76 -29.63 -30.64
C ALA A 184 -47.24 -29.54 -30.39
N PRO A 185 -46.81 -29.02 -29.22
CA PRO A 185 -45.39 -28.98 -28.88
C PRO A 185 -44.85 -30.42 -28.91
N LYS A 186 -43.67 -30.59 -29.52
CA LYS A 186 -43.03 -31.91 -29.65
C LYS A 186 -42.82 -32.49 -28.24
N SER A 187 -43.49 -33.61 -27.96
CA SER A 187 -43.29 -34.34 -26.70
C SER A 187 -41.87 -34.89 -26.68
N LEU A 188 -41.09 -34.49 -25.67
CA LEU A 188 -39.78 -35.08 -25.43
C LEU A 188 -39.96 -36.42 -24.73
N THR A 189 -39.17 -37.41 -25.14
CA THR A 189 -39.10 -38.68 -24.42
C THR A 189 -38.47 -38.50 -23.05
N VAL A 190 -38.80 -39.37 -22.09
CA VAL A 190 -38.19 -39.37 -20.74
C VAL A 190 -36.66 -39.41 -20.83
N SER A 191 -36.09 -40.14 -21.80
CA SER A 191 -34.64 -40.15 -22.05
C SER A 191 -34.09 -38.78 -22.47
N GLN A 192 -34.81 -38.05 -23.33
CA GLN A 192 -34.43 -36.68 -23.71
C GLN A 192 -34.57 -35.70 -22.54
N MET A 193 -35.61 -35.82 -21.72
CA MET A 193 -35.75 -35.05 -20.48
C MET A 193 -34.61 -35.31 -19.49
N ILE A 194 -34.21 -36.58 -19.30
CA ILE A 194 -33.08 -36.94 -18.42
C ILE A 194 -31.75 -36.43 -19.00
N LYS A 195 -31.58 -36.42 -20.34
CA LYS A 195 -30.39 -35.84 -20.99
C LYS A 195 -30.32 -34.31 -20.88
N LEU A 196 -31.46 -33.63 -20.85
CA LEU A 196 -31.53 -32.18 -20.58
C LEU A 196 -31.17 -31.89 -19.12
N GLY A 197 -31.67 -32.72 -18.21
CA GLY A 197 -31.28 -32.74 -16.80
C GLY A 197 -29.97 -33.51 -16.57
N LYS A 198 -28.86 -33.09 -17.20
CA LYS A 198 -27.56 -33.47 -16.64
C LYS A 198 -27.54 -32.89 -15.23
N LEU A 199 -27.69 -33.74 -14.22
CA LEU A 199 -27.24 -33.44 -12.87
C LEU A 199 -25.76 -33.09 -13.04
N ILE A 200 -25.45 -31.79 -13.01
CA ILE A 200 -24.08 -31.32 -13.05
C ILE A 200 -23.47 -31.92 -11.79
N LYS A 201 -22.72 -33.04 -11.92
CA LYS A 201 -21.69 -33.39 -10.94
C LYS A 201 -20.98 -32.07 -10.69
N PRO A 202 -20.81 -31.62 -9.42
CA PRO A 202 -20.34 -30.27 -9.15
C PRO A 202 -19.20 -30.00 -10.10
N SER A 203 -19.46 -29.15 -11.10
CA SER A 203 -18.49 -28.99 -12.18
C SER A 203 -17.28 -28.32 -11.55
N VAL A 204 -16.14 -28.27 -12.25
CA VAL A 204 -15.01 -27.48 -11.74
C VAL A 204 -15.47 -26.08 -11.29
N ALA A 205 -16.51 -25.52 -11.93
CA ALA A 205 -17.15 -24.24 -11.56
C ALA A 205 -17.94 -24.22 -10.23
N ASP A 206 -18.29 -25.35 -9.62
CA ASP A 206 -18.87 -25.39 -8.27
C ASP A 206 -17.78 -25.44 -7.18
N THR A 207 -16.57 -25.87 -7.56
CA THR A 207 -15.38 -25.90 -6.70
C THR A 207 -14.46 -24.70 -6.87
N THR A 208 -14.67 -23.90 -7.91
CA THR A 208 -13.87 -22.70 -8.19
C THR A 208 -14.77 -21.50 -8.43
N HIS A 209 -14.27 -20.31 -8.15
CA HIS A 209 -14.93 -19.06 -8.51
C HIS A 209 -13.96 -18.17 -9.28
N THR A 210 -14.51 -17.42 -10.23
CA THR A 210 -13.74 -16.43 -10.98
C THR A 210 -13.59 -15.16 -10.14
N MET A 211 -12.37 -14.63 -10.10
CA MET A 211 -12.01 -13.37 -9.45
C MET A 211 -11.29 -12.46 -10.43
N ILE A 212 -11.73 -11.21 -10.52
CA ILE A 212 -11.00 -10.17 -11.23
C ILE A 212 -10.13 -9.42 -10.22
N ILE A 213 -8.82 -9.42 -10.44
CA ILE A 213 -7.84 -8.84 -9.54
C ILE A 213 -6.97 -7.86 -10.31
N ASP A 214 -6.89 -6.63 -9.83
CA ASP A 214 -5.94 -5.63 -10.28
C ASP A 214 -4.58 -5.91 -9.65
N VAL A 215 -3.64 -6.35 -10.48
CA VAL A 215 -2.30 -6.76 -10.06
C VAL A 215 -1.31 -5.61 -10.25
N PHE A 216 -0.64 -5.25 -9.18
CA PHE A 216 0.44 -4.28 -9.16
C PHE A 216 1.77 -5.00 -8.95
N SER A 217 2.76 -4.64 -9.76
CA SER A 217 4.13 -5.12 -9.65
C SER A 217 5.03 -4.08 -8.99
N PHE A 218 6.06 -4.55 -8.29
CA PHE A 218 7.11 -3.71 -7.74
C PHE A 218 8.38 -3.97 -8.54
N ASP A 219 8.92 -2.94 -9.18
CA ASP A 219 10.22 -3.04 -9.82
C ASP A 219 11.31 -2.69 -8.79
N PHE A 220 12.15 -3.69 -8.52
CA PHE A 220 13.25 -3.56 -7.59
C PHE A 220 14.37 -2.65 -8.14
N SER A 221 14.50 -2.54 -9.47
CA SER A 221 15.57 -1.75 -10.09
C SER A 221 15.30 -0.25 -9.95
N SER A 222 14.06 0.18 -10.20
CA SER A 222 13.62 1.57 -10.04
C SER A 222 13.06 1.89 -8.65
N LEU A 223 12.97 0.89 -7.75
CA LEU A 223 12.36 1.00 -6.42
C LEU A 223 10.93 1.60 -6.46
N SER A 224 10.18 1.28 -7.51
CA SER A 224 8.89 1.89 -7.78
C SER A 224 7.79 0.85 -8.04
N TRP A 225 6.55 1.25 -7.77
CA TRP A 225 5.37 0.46 -8.07
C TRP A 225 4.86 0.75 -9.49
N SER A 226 4.27 -0.24 -10.14
CA SER A 226 3.57 -0.05 -11.41
C SER A 226 2.47 0.99 -11.26
N VAL A 227 2.49 2.01 -12.12
CA VAL A 227 1.52 3.11 -12.11
C VAL A 227 0.12 2.61 -12.49
N LEU A 228 0.06 1.75 -13.52
CA LEU A 228 -1.18 1.13 -13.97
C LEU A 228 -1.20 -0.34 -13.51
N PRO A 229 -2.31 -0.81 -12.91
CA PRO A 229 -2.47 -2.23 -12.63
C PRO A 229 -2.68 -3.02 -13.93
N GLN A 230 -2.29 -4.29 -13.88
CA GLN A 230 -2.74 -5.27 -14.85
C GLN A 230 -3.96 -5.99 -14.28
N THR A 231 -5.12 -5.82 -14.90
CA THR A 231 -6.34 -6.55 -14.52
C THR A 231 -6.23 -7.99 -15.00
N VAL A 232 -6.33 -8.94 -14.07
CA VAL A 232 -6.16 -10.37 -14.33
C VAL A 232 -7.36 -11.14 -13.81
N GLU A 233 -7.86 -12.05 -14.64
CA GLU A 233 -8.92 -12.96 -14.27
C GLU A 233 -8.31 -14.25 -13.72
N PHE A 234 -8.59 -14.56 -12.45
CA PHE A 234 -8.15 -15.77 -11.77
C PHE A 234 -9.33 -16.70 -11.52
N ILE A 235 -9.17 -17.97 -11.87
CA ILE A 235 -10.06 -19.04 -11.45
C ILE A 235 -9.50 -19.58 -10.13
N VAL A 236 -10.16 -19.28 -9.02
CA VAL A 236 -9.68 -19.57 -7.66
C VAL A 236 -10.46 -20.72 -7.07
N GLU A 237 -9.77 -21.72 -6.52
CA GLU A 237 -10.39 -22.84 -5.82
C GLU A 237 -11.02 -22.38 -4.49
N ASN A 238 -12.23 -22.88 -4.20
CA ASN A 238 -12.97 -22.59 -2.97
C ASN A 238 -12.31 -23.27 -1.75
N SER A 239 -11.60 -24.38 -1.97
CA SER A 239 -10.84 -25.06 -0.92
C SER A 239 -9.60 -24.25 -0.51
N VAL A 240 -9.41 -24.12 0.81
CA VAL A 240 -8.22 -23.51 1.38
C VAL A 240 -7.04 -24.46 1.16
N LEU A 241 -6.01 -23.99 0.44
CA LEU A 241 -4.76 -24.71 0.23
C LEU A 241 -3.95 -24.82 1.53
N GLY A 242 -4.02 -23.78 2.36
CA GLY A 242 -3.39 -23.75 3.67
C GLY A 242 -3.69 -22.45 4.42
N GLU A 243 -3.65 -22.51 5.74
CA GLU A 243 -3.87 -21.38 6.63
C GLU A 243 -2.65 -21.18 7.53
N GLY A 244 -2.10 -19.97 7.51
CA GLY A 244 -1.07 -19.54 8.46
C GLY A 244 -1.66 -18.58 9.49
N GLY A 245 -0.83 -18.16 10.46
CA GLY A 245 -1.28 -17.27 11.53
C GLY A 245 -1.83 -15.90 11.07
N PHE A 246 -1.54 -15.49 9.83
CA PHE A 246 -1.99 -14.21 9.30
C PHE A 246 -2.88 -14.27 8.05
N ARG A 247 -2.80 -15.34 7.27
CA ARG A 247 -3.37 -15.42 5.92
C ARG A 247 -3.84 -16.82 5.56
N LYS A 248 -4.91 -16.89 4.77
CA LYS A 248 -5.34 -18.08 4.04
C LYS A 248 -4.80 -18.06 2.63
N ALA A 249 -4.39 -19.22 2.11
CA ALA A 249 -3.92 -19.41 0.76
C ALA A 249 -4.95 -20.22 -0.03
N TYR A 250 -5.20 -19.81 -1.26
CA TYR A 250 -6.11 -20.46 -2.20
C TYR A 250 -5.34 -20.74 -3.48
N LYS A 251 -5.51 -21.94 -4.04
CA LYS A 251 -4.94 -22.27 -5.34
C LYS A 251 -5.72 -21.53 -6.43
N ALA A 252 -5.01 -21.02 -7.43
CA ALA A 252 -5.58 -20.26 -8.51
C ALA A 252 -4.89 -20.56 -9.83
N SER A 253 -5.60 -20.40 -10.94
CA SER A 253 -5.05 -20.40 -12.29
C SER A 253 -5.58 -19.18 -13.04
N SER A 254 -4.91 -18.79 -14.12
CA SER A 254 -5.35 -17.68 -14.97
C SER A 254 -5.11 -18.03 -16.42
N ASN A 255 -5.95 -17.51 -17.30
CA ASN A 255 -5.77 -17.55 -18.76
C ASN A 255 -5.39 -16.16 -19.31
N THR A 256 -5.18 -15.16 -18.45
CA THR A 256 -4.78 -13.82 -18.88
C THR A 256 -3.31 -13.83 -19.33
N ALA A 257 -3.01 -13.11 -20.42
CA ALA A 257 -1.65 -12.99 -20.94
C ALA A 257 -0.65 -12.54 -19.84
N GLY A 258 0.47 -13.25 -19.71
CA GLY A 258 1.49 -13.04 -18.67
C GLY A 258 1.24 -13.81 -17.37
N PHE A 259 0.03 -14.32 -17.15
CA PHE A 259 -0.34 -15.16 -16.01
C PHE A 259 -0.78 -16.58 -16.42
N GLU A 260 -0.91 -16.82 -17.72
CA GLU A 260 -1.24 -18.14 -18.28
C GLU A 260 -0.15 -19.21 -18.06
N GLY A 261 -0.57 -20.47 -18.03
CA GLY A 261 0.32 -21.63 -17.99
C GLY A 261 1.04 -21.88 -16.66
N LYS A 262 0.71 -21.13 -15.60
CA LYS A 262 1.28 -21.30 -14.25
C LYS A 262 0.18 -21.44 -13.20
N ASP A 263 0.48 -22.24 -12.18
CA ASP A 263 -0.31 -22.30 -10.95
C ASP A 263 0.05 -21.09 -10.08
N TRP A 264 -0.98 -20.41 -9.61
CA TRP A 264 -0.90 -19.25 -8.73
C TRP A 264 -1.49 -19.54 -7.36
N VAL A 265 -1.11 -18.71 -6.39
CA VAL A 265 -1.65 -18.78 -5.04
C VAL A 265 -2.14 -17.40 -4.63
N VAL A 266 -3.45 -17.27 -4.44
CA VAL A 266 -4.06 -16.05 -3.91
C VAL A 266 -4.05 -16.14 -2.39
N LYS A 267 -3.40 -15.17 -1.73
CA LYS A 267 -3.32 -15.12 -0.26
C LYS A 267 -4.17 -13.98 0.26
N ARG A 268 -5.14 -14.28 1.13
CA ARG A 268 -6.02 -13.30 1.78
C ARG A 268 -5.72 -13.22 3.26
N TYR A 269 -5.73 -12.01 3.83
CA TYR A 269 -5.60 -11.83 5.27
C TYR A 269 -6.80 -12.38 6.01
N LEU A 270 -6.54 -12.92 7.20
CA LEU A 270 -7.60 -13.25 8.15
C LEU A 270 -8.25 -11.97 8.66
N GLU A 271 -9.56 -11.98 8.88
CA GLU A 271 -10.31 -10.82 9.35
C GLU A 271 -9.75 -10.24 10.65
N LYS A 272 -9.30 -11.11 11.56
CA LYS A 272 -8.60 -10.71 12.80
C LYS A 272 -7.40 -9.80 12.51
N VAL A 273 -6.57 -10.14 11.53
CA VAL A 273 -5.38 -9.36 11.17
C VAL A 273 -5.77 -8.06 10.47
N VAL A 274 -6.80 -8.09 9.63
CA VAL A 274 -7.32 -6.87 9.00
C VAL A 274 -7.77 -5.88 10.07
N ASN A 275 -8.46 -6.36 11.12
CA ASN A 275 -8.89 -5.53 12.23
C ASN A 275 -7.71 -5.00 13.05
N GLU A 276 -6.71 -5.84 13.38
CA GLU A 276 -5.50 -5.41 14.11
C GLU A 276 -4.74 -4.32 13.33
N VAL A 277 -4.51 -4.52 12.03
CA VAL A 277 -3.77 -3.55 11.20
C VAL A 277 -4.54 -2.24 11.04
N THR A 278 -5.85 -2.32 10.81
CA THR A 278 -6.67 -1.13 10.55
C THR A 278 -6.98 -0.36 11.83
N ASN A 279 -7.38 -1.05 12.89
CA ASN A 279 -7.86 -0.42 14.12
C ASN A 279 -6.74 -0.12 15.11
N ASP A 280 -5.83 -1.07 15.34
CA ASP A 280 -4.79 -0.92 16.37
C ASP A 280 -3.58 -0.15 15.84
N LEU A 281 -3.20 -0.39 14.58
CA LEU A 281 -2.05 0.25 13.95
C LEU A 281 -2.41 1.49 13.12
N GLY A 282 -3.69 1.68 12.76
CA GLY A 282 -4.13 2.81 11.94
C GLY A 282 -3.52 2.82 10.53
N GLN A 283 -3.11 1.66 10.00
CA GLN A 283 -2.50 1.53 8.68
C GLN A 283 -3.49 0.98 7.66
N SER A 284 -3.35 1.39 6.39
CA SER A 284 -4.13 0.80 5.32
C SER A 284 -3.60 -0.60 4.97
N MET A 285 -4.51 -1.53 4.66
CA MET A 285 -4.13 -2.87 4.22
C MET A 285 -3.33 -2.85 2.91
N GLU A 286 -3.56 -1.84 2.06
CA GLU A 286 -2.80 -1.63 0.84
C GLU A 286 -1.33 -1.29 1.16
N GLU A 287 -1.07 -0.28 1.99
CA GLU A 287 0.30 0.08 2.39
C GLU A 287 1.02 -1.09 3.05
N GLN A 288 0.33 -1.79 3.95
CA GLN A 288 0.90 -2.94 4.65
C GLN A 288 1.26 -4.06 3.67
N THR A 289 0.38 -4.36 2.71
CA THR A 289 0.64 -5.40 1.72
C THR A 289 1.76 -5.01 0.77
N LYS A 290 1.81 -3.74 0.36
CA LYS A 290 2.92 -3.19 -0.45
C LYS A 290 4.26 -3.37 0.28
N LYS A 291 4.35 -3.01 1.57
CA LYS A 291 5.56 -3.24 2.38
C LYS A 291 5.96 -4.72 2.42
N VAL A 292 5.01 -5.63 2.62
CA VAL A 292 5.28 -7.08 2.63
C VAL A 292 5.84 -7.56 1.28
N VAL A 293 5.29 -7.09 0.16
CA VAL A 293 5.77 -7.43 -1.18
C VAL A 293 7.17 -6.85 -1.45
N GLN A 294 7.45 -5.62 -1.00
CA GLN A 294 8.79 -5.02 -1.09
C GLN A 294 9.82 -5.82 -0.29
N MET A 295 9.49 -6.19 0.95
CA MET A 295 10.35 -7.04 1.78
C MET A 295 10.61 -8.41 1.16
N HIS A 296 9.62 -8.97 0.46
CA HIS A 296 9.79 -10.22 -0.29
C HIS A 296 10.78 -10.06 -1.45
N HIS A 297 10.69 -8.97 -2.21
CA HIS A 297 11.64 -8.68 -3.30
C HIS A 297 13.07 -8.46 -2.76
N LEU A 298 13.22 -7.78 -1.63
CA LEU A 298 14.51 -7.62 -0.97
C LEU A 298 15.10 -8.98 -0.56
N SER A 299 14.28 -9.84 0.05
CA SER A 299 14.69 -11.19 0.46
C SER A 299 15.09 -12.04 -0.75
N LYS A 300 14.34 -11.95 -1.85
CA LYS A 300 14.69 -12.58 -3.12
C LYS A 300 16.04 -12.08 -3.65
N ASN A 301 16.29 -10.78 -3.64
CA ASN A 301 17.56 -10.21 -4.09
C ASN A 301 18.75 -10.75 -3.27
N PHE A 302 18.64 -10.86 -1.94
CA PHE A 302 19.68 -11.47 -1.12
C PHE A 302 19.91 -12.95 -1.47
N ALA A 303 18.84 -13.71 -1.68
CA ALA A 303 18.94 -15.11 -2.08
C ALA A 303 19.59 -15.28 -3.46
N ASP A 304 19.24 -14.42 -4.42
CA ASP A 304 19.81 -14.42 -5.77
C ASP A 304 21.30 -14.06 -5.75
N GLN A 305 21.71 -13.08 -4.94
CA GLN A 305 23.12 -12.73 -4.73
C GLN A 305 23.90 -13.90 -4.12
N LEU A 306 23.35 -14.52 -3.07
CA LEU A 306 23.95 -15.70 -2.45
C LEU A 306 24.10 -16.85 -3.46
N SER A 307 23.06 -17.12 -4.25
CA SER A 307 23.07 -18.13 -5.31
C SER A 307 24.18 -17.84 -6.35
N LYS A 308 24.35 -16.58 -6.76
CA LYS A 308 25.44 -16.17 -7.65
C LYS A 308 26.82 -16.41 -7.03
N THR A 309 27.03 -15.99 -5.77
CA THR A 309 28.31 -16.17 -5.08
C THR A 309 28.67 -17.63 -4.87
N VAL A 310 27.69 -18.48 -4.50
CA VAL A 310 27.89 -19.91 -4.30
C VAL A 310 28.30 -20.60 -5.60
N LYS A 311 27.65 -20.25 -6.72
CA LYS A 311 28.01 -20.73 -8.06
C LYS A 311 29.40 -20.25 -8.49
N GLN A 312 29.71 -18.98 -8.29
CA GLN A 312 30.99 -18.39 -8.69
C GLN A 312 32.18 -19.00 -7.93
N LYS A 313 32.01 -19.31 -6.63
CA LYS A 313 33.05 -19.92 -5.80
C LYS A 313 33.08 -21.46 -5.90
N ASN A 314 32.18 -22.05 -6.69
CA ASN A 314 32.00 -23.50 -6.86
C ASN A 314 31.90 -24.26 -5.52
N ILE A 315 31.18 -23.68 -4.55
CA ILE A 315 30.99 -24.25 -3.19
C ILE A 315 29.60 -24.89 -3.02
N CYS A 316 28.90 -25.16 -4.12
CA CYS A 316 27.56 -25.76 -4.12
C CYS A 316 27.52 -27.08 -3.35
N GLU A 317 28.55 -27.92 -3.47
CA GLU A 317 28.61 -29.23 -2.79
C GLU A 317 28.66 -29.11 -1.27
N LYS A 318 29.24 -28.02 -0.74
CA LYS A 318 29.37 -27.80 0.71
C LYS A 318 28.12 -27.20 1.35
N PHE A 319 27.42 -26.33 0.62
CA PHE A 319 26.27 -25.57 1.16
C PHE A 319 24.92 -26.10 0.68
N GLY A 320 24.90 -26.98 -0.32
CA GLY A 320 23.67 -27.51 -0.90
C GLY A 320 22.91 -26.49 -1.77
N PRO A 321 21.66 -26.80 -2.11
CA PRO A 321 20.82 -25.91 -2.93
C PRO A 321 20.47 -24.63 -2.16
N VAL A 322 20.70 -23.49 -2.81
CA VAL A 322 20.33 -22.18 -2.25
C VAL A 322 18.83 -21.96 -2.39
N MET A 323 18.21 -21.39 -1.35
CA MET A 323 16.79 -21.04 -1.35
C MET A 323 16.44 -20.12 -2.53
N GLN A 324 15.33 -20.40 -3.20
CA GLN A 324 14.80 -19.58 -4.29
C GLN A 324 13.43 -19.03 -3.91
N PHE A 325 13.23 -17.74 -4.16
CA PHE A 325 11.97 -17.07 -3.90
C PHE A 325 11.17 -16.94 -5.20
N GLN A 326 9.88 -17.26 -5.11
CA GLN A 326 8.94 -17.04 -6.20
C GLN A 326 8.57 -15.55 -6.34
N MET A 327 8.02 -15.17 -7.48
CA MET A 327 7.47 -13.82 -7.66
C MET A 327 6.19 -13.64 -6.85
N VAL A 328 6.03 -12.44 -6.29
CA VAL A 328 4.84 -12.08 -5.50
C VAL A 328 4.40 -10.69 -5.93
N TYR A 329 3.09 -10.51 -6.06
CA TYR A 329 2.47 -9.28 -6.49
C TYR A 329 1.51 -8.76 -5.43
N PHE A 330 1.21 -7.46 -5.50
CA PHE A 330 0.08 -6.91 -4.77
C PHE A 330 -1.17 -7.05 -5.65
N GLY A 331 -2.24 -7.63 -5.12
CA GLY A 331 -3.51 -7.79 -5.83
C GLY A 331 -4.62 -7.05 -5.08
N LYS A 332 -5.40 -6.24 -5.80
CA LYS A 332 -6.62 -5.62 -5.30
C LYS A 332 -7.82 -6.29 -5.99
N ILE A 333 -8.72 -6.85 -5.20
CA ILE A 333 -9.95 -7.46 -5.70
C ILE A 333 -10.89 -6.32 -6.12
N GLN A 334 -11.48 -6.42 -7.30
CA GLN A 334 -12.46 -5.45 -7.81
C GLN A 334 -13.82 -5.56 -7.13
#